data_AF-A0A4R4YRJ8-F1
#
_entry.id   AF-A0A4R4YRJ8-F1
#
_cell.length_a   1.000
_cell.length_b   1.000
_cell.length_c   1.000
_cell.angle_alpha   90.00
_cell.angle_beta   90.00
_cell.angle_gamma   90.00
#
_symmetry.space_group_name_H-M   'P 1'
#
loop_
_entity.id
_entity.type
_entity.pdbx_description
1 polymer ?
#
loop_
_entity_poly.entity_id
_entity_poly.type
_entity_poly.pdbx_seq_one_letter_code
_entity_poly.pdbx_strand_id
1 'polypeptide(L)'
;MSDLRPWDAAMTGTGGPFAGGPDVRVAALSTDGAQPYRFHRVDEATLELHAGADVQGRGLGISCGAALFNVRLAIRMTGHEPRVVPFPDPAERPGLVATVEATPGLPPGPQERLLHHMIPPRRRLPVHGPLPADVLADLVAAADEEGATFVPVTERMACRVPALAVLDLPAENDGEGSHLAALFTRGDGPRDWLLAGQALQRVLLTATAHGLAAAPFRCADLRLGREGPFGHVQTLLSLGGP
;
A
#
# COMPACT_ATOMS: atom_id res chain seq x y z
N MET A 1 33.48 7.69 -4.93
CA MET A 1 32.56 7.49 -3.79
C MET A 1 31.50 8.56 -3.92
N SER A 2 30.32 8.19 -4.40
CA SER A 2 29.25 9.10 -4.77
C SER A 2 28.45 9.47 -3.52
N ASP A 3 28.39 10.76 -3.18
CA ASP A 3 27.53 11.37 -2.13
C ASP A 3 26.04 11.34 -2.52
N LEU A 4 25.54 10.16 -2.90
CA LEU A 4 24.11 9.98 -3.15
C LEU A 4 23.40 9.82 -1.80
N ARG A 5 22.54 10.77 -1.48
CA ARG A 5 21.78 10.75 -0.23
C ARG A 5 20.72 9.65 -0.29
N PRO A 6 20.27 9.12 0.86
CA PRO A 6 19.34 8.00 0.96
C PRO A 6 18.00 8.10 0.20
N TRP A 7 17.69 9.26 -0.37
CA TRP A 7 16.42 9.58 -1.01
C TRP A 7 16.56 10.00 -2.48
N ASP A 8 17.78 10.19 -3.00
CA ASP A 8 17.98 10.75 -4.34
C ASP A 8 17.47 9.82 -5.46
N ALA A 9 17.48 8.50 -5.24
CA ALA A 9 16.99 7.51 -6.21
C ALA A 9 15.46 7.38 -6.27
N ALA A 10 14.75 7.80 -5.22
CA ALA A 10 13.29 7.76 -5.17
C ALA A 10 12.64 8.92 -5.94
N MET A 11 13.43 9.90 -6.35
CA MET A 11 12.97 11.22 -6.79
C MET A 11 13.15 11.53 -8.29
N THR A 12 13.55 10.57 -9.14
CA THR A 12 13.69 10.82 -10.59
C THR A 12 12.43 10.46 -11.38
N GLY A 13 11.34 11.18 -11.10
CA GLY A 13 10.35 11.51 -12.14
C GLY A 13 10.83 12.77 -12.86
N THR A 14 11.52 12.60 -13.98
CA THR A 14 11.90 13.63 -14.98
C THR A 14 11.73 15.11 -14.58
N GLY A 15 12.84 15.77 -14.22
CA GLY A 15 13.05 17.21 -14.49
C GLY A 15 13.11 18.19 -13.31
N GLY A 16 14.22 18.21 -12.56
CA GLY A 16 14.77 19.38 -11.82
C GLY A 16 13.98 19.95 -10.60
N PRO A 17 14.53 20.98 -9.95
CA PRO A 17 15.60 20.99 -8.94
C PRO A 17 15.04 20.86 -7.50
N PHE A 18 15.43 19.83 -6.74
CA PHE A 18 15.03 19.72 -5.32
C PHE A 18 16.22 19.45 -4.38
N ALA A 19 17.35 20.12 -4.64
CA ALA A 19 18.36 20.32 -3.63
C ALA A 19 17.91 21.47 -2.69
N GLY A 20 17.30 21.14 -1.54
CA GLY A 20 17.27 22.08 -0.40
C GLY A 20 15.92 22.50 0.22
N GLY A 21 14.81 21.80 -0.02
CA GLY A 21 13.52 22.06 0.67
C GLY A 21 13.19 21.02 1.77
N PRO A 22 12.39 21.35 2.79
CA PRO A 22 12.00 20.40 3.85
C PRO A 22 10.89 19.42 3.43
N ASP A 23 10.10 19.72 2.40
CA ASP A 23 8.97 18.89 2.00
C ASP A 23 9.31 17.95 0.83
N VAL A 24 8.97 16.66 0.96
CA VAL A 24 9.21 15.61 -0.05
C VAL A 24 7.87 15.08 -0.59
N ARG A 25 7.77 14.93 -1.92
CA ARG A 25 6.62 14.30 -2.57
C ARG A 25 6.95 12.87 -2.96
N VAL A 26 6.12 11.94 -2.48
CA VAL A 26 6.25 10.51 -2.79
C VAL A 26 5.03 10.10 -3.58
N ALA A 27 5.24 9.45 -4.73
CA ALA A 27 4.14 8.84 -5.45
C ALA A 27 3.56 7.71 -4.58
N ALA A 28 2.26 7.69 -4.34
CA ALA A 28 1.56 6.53 -3.80
C ALA A 28 0.23 6.35 -4.52
N LEU A 29 -0.50 5.27 -4.21
CA LEU A 29 -1.89 5.19 -4.62
C LEU A 29 -2.67 6.36 -4.03
N SER A 30 -2.94 7.32 -4.88
CA SER A 30 -4.03 8.27 -4.71
C SER A 30 -5.08 7.96 -5.75
N THR A 31 -6.32 7.92 -5.30
CA THR A 31 -7.44 7.60 -6.17
C THR A 31 -7.76 8.70 -7.17
N ASP A 32 -7.40 9.94 -6.86
CA ASP A 32 -7.71 11.14 -7.65
C ASP A 32 -6.46 11.98 -7.96
N GLY A 33 -5.26 11.43 -7.73
CA GLY A 33 -3.98 12.14 -7.90
C GLY A 33 -3.65 13.15 -6.78
N ALA A 34 -4.63 13.52 -5.94
CA ALA A 34 -4.40 14.32 -4.74
C ALA A 34 -3.56 13.52 -3.73
N GLN A 35 -2.43 14.05 -3.24
CA GLN A 35 -1.64 13.44 -2.18
C GLN A 35 -2.15 14.00 -0.84
N PRO A 36 -3.04 13.32 -0.11
CA PRO A 36 -3.62 13.86 1.12
C PRO A 36 -2.65 13.73 2.31
N TYR A 37 -1.35 13.64 2.04
CA TYR A 37 -0.27 13.47 3.00
C TYR A 37 0.96 14.24 2.53
N ARG A 38 1.88 14.52 3.45
CA ARG A 38 3.13 15.23 3.20
C ARG A 38 4.26 14.55 3.96
N PHE A 39 5.40 14.37 3.31
CA PHE A 39 6.63 14.02 4.02
C PHE A 39 7.40 15.28 4.34
N HIS A 40 7.74 15.47 5.62
CA HIS A 40 8.55 16.55 6.12
C HIS A 40 9.89 15.99 6.62
N ARG A 41 10.99 16.52 6.09
CA ARG A 41 12.34 16.14 6.49
C ARG A 41 12.72 16.86 7.77
N VAL A 42 12.99 16.09 8.81
CA VAL A 42 13.42 16.62 10.12
C VAL A 42 14.93 16.85 10.11
N ASP A 43 15.70 15.89 9.59
CA ASP A 43 17.16 15.94 9.53
C ASP A 43 17.71 15.06 8.37
N GLU A 44 19.01 14.70 8.42
CA GLU A 44 19.68 13.87 7.41
C GLU A 44 19.25 12.38 7.41
N ALA A 45 18.59 11.89 8.45
CA ALA A 45 18.18 10.49 8.56
C ALA A 45 16.67 10.32 8.82
N THR A 46 15.97 11.38 9.21
CA THR A 46 14.60 11.30 9.71
C THR A 46 13.60 12.02 8.80
N LEU A 47 12.55 11.29 8.41
CA LEU A 47 11.37 11.80 7.72
C LEU A 47 10.14 11.65 8.62
N GLU A 48 9.26 12.64 8.60
CA GLU A 48 7.94 12.60 9.19
C GLU A 48 6.87 12.53 8.11
N LEU A 49 5.92 11.61 8.26
CA LEU A 49 4.72 11.52 7.44
C LEU A 49 3.57 12.21 8.16
N HIS A 50 3.04 13.26 7.54
CA HIS A 50 1.91 14.03 8.04
C HIS A 50 0.66 13.79 7.19
N ALA A 51 -0.47 13.59 7.86
CA ALA A 51 -1.80 13.57 7.26
C ALA A 51 -2.24 15.00 6.90
N GLY A 52 -2.95 15.16 5.78
CA GLY A 52 -3.62 16.41 5.44
C GLY A 52 -4.75 16.71 6.43
N ALA A 53 -4.80 17.94 6.94
CA ALA A 53 -5.68 18.35 8.05
C ALA A 53 -7.18 18.07 7.84
N ASP A 54 -7.63 18.11 6.58
CA ASP A 54 -9.06 18.04 6.23
C ASP A 54 -9.53 16.64 5.80
N VAL A 55 -8.62 15.67 5.70
CA VAL A 55 -8.95 14.29 5.32
C VAL A 55 -8.74 13.41 6.55
N GLN A 56 -9.73 12.59 6.90
CA GLN A 56 -9.64 11.69 8.05
C GLN A 56 -10.20 10.32 7.70
N GLY A 57 -9.90 9.33 8.55
CA GLY A 57 -10.47 7.99 8.47
C GLY A 57 -9.65 7.01 7.62
N ARG A 58 -10.26 5.84 7.39
CA ARG A 58 -9.63 4.67 6.76
C ARG A 58 -8.95 4.96 5.43
N GLY A 59 -9.61 5.67 4.54
CA GLY A 59 -9.08 5.95 3.19
C GLY A 59 -7.76 6.71 3.24
N LEU A 60 -7.65 7.69 4.14
CA LEU A 60 -6.40 8.40 4.38
C LEU A 60 -5.34 7.50 4.99
N GLY A 61 -5.68 6.75 6.04
CA GLY A 61 -4.74 5.83 6.69
C GLY A 61 -4.13 4.83 5.70
N ILE A 62 -4.95 4.25 4.84
CA ILE A 62 -4.52 3.34 3.77
C ILE A 62 -3.63 4.08 2.75
N SER A 63 -3.98 5.30 2.34
CA SER A 63 -3.15 6.08 1.41
C SER A 63 -1.79 6.46 2.00
N CYS A 64 -1.76 6.89 3.27
CA CYS A 64 -0.54 7.15 4.03
C CYS A 64 0.33 5.89 4.13
N GLY A 65 -0.28 4.74 4.40
CA GLY A 65 0.45 3.47 4.48
C GLY A 65 1.08 3.08 3.16
N ALA A 66 0.36 3.26 2.06
CA ALA A 66 0.91 3.01 0.73
C ALA A 66 2.10 3.93 0.41
N ALA A 67 2.02 5.20 0.78
CA ALA A 67 3.10 6.15 0.61
C ALA A 67 4.32 5.80 1.48
N LEU A 68 4.07 5.41 2.72
CA LEU A 68 5.08 4.97 3.68
C LEU A 68 5.85 3.74 3.17
N PHE A 69 5.16 2.77 2.54
CA PHE A 69 5.83 1.61 1.95
C PHE A 69 6.79 2.00 0.81
N ASN A 70 6.41 2.97 -0.03
CA ASN A 70 7.30 3.47 -1.07
C ASN A 70 8.54 4.17 -0.50
N VAL A 71 8.38 4.92 0.60
CA VAL A 71 9.53 5.51 1.33
C VAL A 71 10.42 4.43 1.93
N ARG A 72 9.85 3.36 2.51
CA ARG A 72 10.63 2.23 3.00
C ARG A 72 11.50 1.62 1.89
N LEU A 73 10.91 1.32 0.73
CA LEU A 73 11.65 0.81 -0.43
C LEU A 73 12.74 1.77 -0.93
N ALA A 74 12.43 3.06 -0.99
CA ALA A 74 13.40 4.10 -1.36
C ALA A 74 14.63 4.10 -0.43
N ILE A 75 14.41 4.08 0.89
CA ILE A 75 15.48 4.02 1.89
C ILE A 75 16.32 2.76 1.69
N ARG A 76 15.67 1.60 1.47
CA ARG A 76 16.37 0.33 1.17
C ARG A 76 17.29 0.42 -0.04
N MET A 77 16.92 1.16 -1.09
CA MET A 77 17.75 1.31 -2.30
C MET A 77 19.09 2.00 -2.05
N THR A 78 19.26 2.62 -0.89
CA THR A 78 20.48 3.34 -0.52
C THR A 78 21.33 2.61 0.51
N GLY A 79 21.01 1.34 0.81
CA GLY A 79 21.72 0.53 1.79
C GLY A 79 21.36 0.87 3.24
N HIS A 80 20.23 1.53 3.46
CA HIS A 80 19.73 1.85 4.80
C HIS A 80 18.51 0.98 5.15
N GLU A 81 18.31 0.71 6.43
CA GLU A 81 17.14 0.08 7.00
C GLU A 81 16.14 1.13 7.52
N PRO A 82 14.88 1.14 7.05
CA PRO A 82 13.87 2.07 7.50
C PRO A 82 13.25 1.64 8.82
N ARG A 83 13.54 2.37 9.91
CA ARG A 83 12.87 2.19 11.20
C ARG A 83 11.65 3.10 11.27
N VAL A 84 10.46 2.49 11.24
CA VAL A 84 9.19 3.21 11.28
C VAL A 84 8.63 3.23 12.70
N VAL A 85 8.28 4.41 13.21
CA VAL A 85 7.49 4.56 14.44
C VAL A 85 6.13 5.16 14.09
N PRO A 86 5.05 4.37 14.09
CA PRO A 86 3.71 4.86 13.77
C PRO A 86 3.10 5.58 14.96
N PHE A 87 2.52 6.75 14.70
CA PHE A 87 1.85 7.64 15.66
C PHE A 87 2.65 7.80 16.96
N PRO A 88 3.82 8.46 16.93
CA PRO A 88 4.68 8.60 18.11
C PRO A 88 4.04 9.46 19.21
N ASP A 89 3.45 10.61 18.85
CA ASP A 89 2.87 11.56 19.82
C ASP A 89 1.45 12.01 19.41
N PRO A 90 0.46 11.11 19.32
CA PRO A 90 -0.84 11.43 18.74
C PRO A 90 -1.65 12.46 19.54
N ALA A 91 -1.36 12.63 20.84
CA ALA A 91 -2.01 13.63 21.69
C ALA A 91 -1.50 15.06 21.42
N GLU A 92 -0.20 15.21 21.11
CA GLU A 92 0.45 16.51 20.92
C GLU A 92 0.57 16.88 19.44
N ARG A 93 0.71 15.88 18.57
CA ARG A 93 0.92 16.01 17.13
C ARG A 93 -0.08 15.14 16.36
N PRO A 94 -1.38 15.46 16.37
CA PRO A 94 -2.44 14.62 15.78
C PRO A 94 -2.32 14.44 14.26
N GLY A 95 -1.59 15.33 13.58
CA GLY A 95 -1.29 15.21 12.14
C GLY A 95 -0.13 14.26 11.82
N LEU A 96 0.71 13.90 12.80
CA LEU A 96 1.88 13.06 12.59
C LEU A 96 1.49 11.57 12.59
N VAL A 97 1.55 10.99 11.39
CA VAL A 97 1.14 9.60 11.14
C VAL A 97 2.27 8.63 11.44
N ALA A 98 3.50 8.95 11.04
CA ALA A 98 4.67 8.11 11.30
C ALA A 98 5.95 8.93 11.24
N THR A 99 6.96 8.51 11.99
CA THR A 99 8.36 8.88 11.74
C THR A 99 9.06 7.71 11.08
N VAL A 100 10.02 8.01 10.20
CA VAL A 100 10.86 7.04 9.51
C VAL A 100 12.30 7.47 9.67
N GLU A 101 13.08 6.67 10.37
CA GLU A 101 14.51 6.87 10.56
C GLU A 101 15.27 5.92 9.63
N ALA A 102 16.14 6.45 8.77
CA ALA A 102 17.04 5.68 7.93
C ALA A 102 18.30 5.31 8.72
N THR A 103 18.40 4.04 9.10
CA THR A 103 19.55 3.51 9.85
C THR A 103 20.48 2.74 8.92
N PRO A 104 21.80 2.60 9.20
CA PRO A 104 22.68 1.78 8.37
C PRO A 104 22.16 0.35 8.25
N GLY A 105 22.07 -0.18 7.03
CA GLY A 105 21.52 -1.49 6.73
C GLY A 105 22.39 -2.31 5.79
N LEU A 106 21.93 -3.52 5.50
CA LEU A 106 22.50 -4.32 4.41
C LEU A 106 22.02 -3.80 3.05
N PRO A 107 22.74 -4.07 1.95
CA PRO A 107 22.23 -3.80 0.61
C PRO A 107 20.84 -4.42 0.39
N PRO A 108 19.99 -3.82 -0.46
CA PRO A 108 18.64 -4.32 -0.66
C PRO A 108 18.63 -5.75 -1.22
N GLY A 109 17.59 -6.51 -0.90
CA GLY A 109 17.35 -7.84 -1.48
C GLY A 109 16.85 -7.77 -2.94
N PRO A 110 16.81 -8.90 -3.66
CA PRO A 110 16.23 -8.96 -5.02
C PRO A 110 14.76 -8.52 -5.07
N GLN A 111 13.95 -8.95 -4.10
CA GLN A 111 12.53 -8.60 -4.02
C GLN A 111 12.33 -7.10 -3.77
N GLU A 112 13.08 -6.48 -2.86
CA GLU A 112 13.00 -5.04 -2.59
C GLU A 112 13.33 -4.21 -3.84
N ARG A 113 14.38 -4.61 -4.60
CA ARG A 113 14.74 -3.97 -5.87
C ARG A 113 13.63 -4.10 -6.91
N LEU A 114 13.06 -5.30 -7.04
CA LEU A 114 11.96 -5.56 -7.96
C LEU A 114 10.75 -4.68 -7.63
N LEU A 115 10.31 -4.69 -6.37
CA LEU A 115 9.16 -3.88 -5.95
C LEU A 115 9.39 -2.38 -6.14
N HIS A 116 10.59 -1.89 -5.82
CA HIS A 116 10.96 -0.48 -6.07
C HIS A 116 10.86 -0.13 -7.56
N HIS A 117 11.30 -1.03 -8.45
CA HIS A 117 11.19 -0.84 -9.89
C HIS A 117 9.74 -0.74 -10.40
N MET A 118 8.77 -1.31 -9.67
CA MET A 118 7.34 -1.30 -10.04
C MET A 118 6.58 -0.04 -9.56
N ILE A 119 7.23 0.88 -8.84
CA ILE A 119 6.62 2.13 -8.33
C ILE A 119 6.17 3.16 -9.42
N PRO A 120 6.77 3.28 -10.62
CA PRO A 120 6.40 4.29 -11.63
C PRO A 120 4.89 4.36 -11.94
N PRO A 121 4.37 5.48 -12.50
CA PRO A 121 2.94 5.72 -12.62
C PRO A 121 2.22 4.59 -13.36
N ARG A 122 1.43 3.83 -12.59
CA ARG A 122 0.63 2.73 -13.08
C ARG A 122 -0.59 3.27 -13.82
N ARG A 123 -0.73 2.95 -15.10
CA ARG A 123 -2.01 3.12 -15.80
C ARG A 123 -2.96 2.06 -15.25
N ARG A 124 -4.17 2.46 -14.85
CA ARG A 124 -5.24 1.51 -14.56
C ARG A 124 -5.62 0.85 -15.89
N LEU A 125 -5.26 -0.41 -16.04
CA LEU A 125 -5.68 -1.22 -17.17
C LEU A 125 -6.96 -1.98 -16.78
N PRO A 126 -7.83 -2.31 -17.75
CA PRO A 126 -8.88 -3.29 -17.56
C PRO A 126 -8.30 -4.58 -16.99
N VAL A 127 -9.07 -5.25 -16.14
CA VAL A 127 -8.64 -6.41 -15.37
C VAL A 127 -9.39 -7.64 -15.90
N HIS A 128 -8.70 -8.56 -16.57
CA HIS A 128 -9.32 -9.71 -17.24
C HIS A 128 -8.50 -11.00 -17.12
N GLY A 129 -9.16 -12.16 -17.18
CA GLY A 129 -8.47 -13.45 -17.27
C GLY A 129 -8.00 -14.03 -15.94
N PRO A 130 -7.54 -15.30 -15.97
CA PRO A 130 -7.36 -16.13 -14.79
C PRO A 130 -6.19 -15.68 -13.92
N LEU A 131 -6.32 -15.82 -12.61
CA LEU A 131 -5.24 -15.64 -11.63
C LEU A 131 -4.55 -16.98 -11.35
N PRO A 132 -3.28 -17.18 -11.76
CA PRO A 132 -2.53 -18.38 -11.45
C PRO A 132 -2.36 -18.58 -9.94
N ALA A 133 -2.38 -19.83 -9.47
CA ALA A 133 -2.37 -20.16 -8.04
C ALA A 133 -1.05 -19.79 -7.35
N ASP A 134 0.07 -19.90 -8.04
CA ASP A 134 1.39 -19.45 -7.60
C ASP A 134 1.43 -17.93 -7.43
N VAL A 135 0.88 -17.18 -8.39
CA VAL A 135 0.79 -15.72 -8.28
C VAL A 135 -0.11 -15.33 -7.11
N LEU A 136 -1.25 -16.00 -6.91
CA LEU A 136 -2.09 -15.76 -5.73
C LEU A 136 -1.32 -16.02 -4.44
N ALA A 137 -0.53 -17.10 -4.35
CA ALA A 137 0.27 -17.39 -3.18
C ALA A 137 1.30 -16.29 -2.89
N ASP A 138 1.93 -15.74 -3.92
CA ASP A 138 2.86 -14.60 -3.79
C ASP A 138 2.16 -13.32 -3.32
N LEU A 139 0.93 -13.06 -3.77
CA LEU A 139 0.12 -11.94 -3.27
C LEU A 139 -0.30 -12.12 -1.80
N VAL A 140 -0.62 -13.35 -1.39
CA VAL A 140 -0.93 -13.67 0.01
C VAL A 140 0.30 -13.48 0.89
N ALA A 141 1.46 -14.00 0.49
CA ALA A 141 2.72 -13.82 1.21
C ALA A 141 3.09 -12.34 1.32
N ALA A 142 2.92 -11.57 0.24
CA ALA A 142 3.17 -10.13 0.23
C ALA A 142 2.31 -9.35 1.26
N ALA A 143 1.06 -9.75 1.49
CA ALA A 143 0.25 -9.16 2.54
C ALA A 143 0.68 -9.59 3.95
N ASP A 144 1.01 -10.87 4.11
CA ASP A 144 1.43 -11.44 5.40
C ASP A 144 2.73 -10.85 5.91
N GLU A 145 3.69 -10.58 5.02
CA GLU A 145 4.94 -9.86 5.34
C GLU A 145 4.71 -8.48 5.97
N GLU A 146 3.57 -7.86 5.68
CA GLU A 146 3.17 -6.57 6.25
C GLU A 146 2.13 -6.73 7.37
N GLY A 147 1.86 -7.95 7.83
CA GLY A 147 0.95 -8.27 8.94
C GLY A 147 -0.55 -8.21 8.57
N ALA A 148 -0.89 -8.25 7.29
CA ALA A 148 -2.27 -8.27 6.80
C ALA A 148 -2.62 -9.64 6.21
N THR A 149 -3.91 -9.98 6.19
CA THR A 149 -4.39 -11.21 5.56
C THR A 149 -5.05 -10.86 4.23
N PHE A 150 -4.61 -11.50 3.14
CA PHE A 150 -5.19 -11.33 1.82
C PHE A 150 -5.90 -12.61 1.40
N VAL A 151 -7.17 -12.51 0.99
CA VAL A 151 -8.00 -13.68 0.70
C VAL A 151 -8.85 -13.45 -0.55
N PRO A 152 -8.88 -14.38 -1.51
CA PRO A 152 -9.85 -14.34 -2.61
C PRO A 152 -11.29 -14.30 -2.09
N VAL A 153 -12.11 -13.44 -2.68
CA VAL A 153 -13.54 -13.35 -2.38
C VAL A 153 -14.26 -14.41 -3.19
N THR A 154 -14.70 -15.47 -2.52
CA THR A 154 -15.63 -16.48 -3.04
C THR A 154 -17.04 -16.22 -2.52
N GLU A 155 -18.06 -16.80 -3.16
CA GLU A 155 -19.44 -16.76 -2.65
C GLU A 155 -19.52 -17.24 -1.19
N ARG A 156 -18.84 -18.35 -0.88
CA ARG A 156 -18.77 -18.89 0.48
C ARG A 156 -18.18 -17.90 1.48
N MET A 157 -17.20 -17.09 1.07
CA MET A 157 -16.64 -16.04 1.91
C MET A 157 -17.62 -14.87 2.08
N ALA A 158 -18.28 -14.45 1.01
CA ALA A 158 -19.25 -13.36 1.05
C ALA A 158 -20.42 -13.65 1.99
N CYS A 159 -20.90 -14.91 2.05
CA CYS A 159 -21.93 -15.31 3.01
C CYS A 159 -21.48 -15.21 4.48
N ARG A 160 -20.18 -15.32 4.77
CA ARG A 160 -19.63 -15.32 6.13
C ARG A 160 -19.15 -13.94 6.59
N VAL A 161 -19.01 -13.00 5.66
CA VAL A 161 -18.55 -11.64 5.93
C VAL A 161 -19.70 -10.69 5.59
N PRO A 162 -20.43 -10.16 6.59
CA PRO A 162 -21.59 -9.29 6.33
C PRO A 162 -21.27 -8.06 5.47
N ALA A 163 -20.01 -7.59 5.50
CA ALA A 163 -19.55 -6.50 4.64
C ALA A 163 -19.51 -6.87 3.15
N LEU A 164 -19.32 -8.15 2.81
CA LEU A 164 -19.18 -8.65 1.45
C LEU A 164 -20.49 -9.23 0.91
N ALA A 165 -21.49 -9.45 1.76
CA ALA A 165 -22.81 -9.97 1.36
C ALA A 165 -23.57 -9.07 0.37
N VAL A 166 -23.15 -7.80 0.23
CA VAL A 166 -23.70 -6.84 -0.74
C VAL A 166 -23.06 -6.95 -2.12
N LEU A 167 -21.98 -7.73 -2.26
CA LEU A 167 -21.32 -7.93 -3.54
C LEU A 167 -22.16 -8.90 -4.37
N ASP A 168 -22.54 -8.44 -5.57
CA ASP A 168 -23.05 -9.32 -6.61
C ASP A 168 -21.85 -10.02 -7.24
N LEU A 169 -21.45 -11.15 -6.65
CA LEU A 169 -20.33 -11.94 -7.13
C LEU A 169 -20.81 -12.77 -8.33
N PRO A 170 -20.10 -12.74 -9.46
CA PRO A 170 -20.41 -13.67 -10.54
C PRO A 170 -20.27 -15.10 -10.01
N ALA A 171 -21.20 -15.97 -10.43
CA ALA A 171 -21.18 -17.40 -10.10
C ALA A 171 -19.79 -17.99 -10.41
N GLU A 172 -19.32 -18.91 -9.58
CA GLU A 172 -17.95 -19.43 -9.64
C GLU A 172 -17.53 -19.85 -11.07
N ASN A 173 -16.63 -19.05 -11.65
CA ASN A 173 -15.75 -19.33 -12.79
C ASN A 173 -16.38 -19.70 -14.15
N ASP A 174 -16.49 -18.67 -15.00
CA ASP A 174 -16.46 -18.82 -16.47
C ASP A 174 -15.04 -18.65 -17.03
N GLY A 175 -14.00 -18.54 -16.18
CA GLY A 175 -12.59 -18.36 -16.60
C GLY A 175 -12.27 -17.02 -17.26
N GLU A 176 -13.26 -16.14 -17.43
CA GLU A 176 -13.17 -14.90 -18.23
C GLU A 176 -13.29 -13.61 -17.38
N GLY A 177 -13.53 -13.73 -16.07
CA GLY A 177 -13.80 -12.61 -15.15
C GLY A 177 -12.62 -12.17 -14.28
N SER A 178 -12.62 -10.89 -13.89
CA SER A 178 -11.75 -10.35 -12.82
C SER A 178 -12.00 -11.08 -11.50
N HIS A 179 -10.94 -11.50 -10.82
CA HIS A 179 -11.02 -12.05 -9.47
C HIS A 179 -11.11 -10.95 -8.42
N LEU A 180 -12.02 -11.09 -7.46
CA LEU A 180 -12.08 -10.21 -6.29
C LEU A 180 -11.26 -10.80 -5.14
N ALA A 181 -10.57 -9.96 -4.41
CA ALA A 181 -9.83 -10.32 -3.20
C ALA A 181 -10.01 -9.26 -2.11
N ALA A 182 -9.97 -9.68 -0.86
CA ALA A 182 -10.15 -8.83 0.30
C ALA A 182 -8.88 -8.79 1.13
N LEU A 183 -8.53 -7.60 1.61
CA LEU A 183 -7.45 -7.38 2.56
C LEU A 183 -8.03 -7.14 3.95
N PHE A 184 -7.53 -7.87 4.95
CA PHE A 184 -7.96 -7.81 6.33
C PHE A 184 -6.82 -7.43 7.26
N THR A 185 -7.18 -6.80 8.38
CA THR A 185 -6.29 -6.56 9.51
C THR A 185 -6.95 -7.00 10.81
N ARG A 186 -6.15 -7.22 11.86
CA ARG A 186 -6.67 -7.66 13.16
C ARG A 186 -7.60 -6.64 13.81
N GLY A 187 -7.27 -5.36 13.73
CA GLY A 187 -8.09 -4.26 14.23
C GLY A 187 -8.61 -3.37 13.12
N ASP A 188 -9.28 -2.30 13.54
CA ASP A 188 -9.85 -1.29 12.65
C ASP A 188 -9.56 0.16 13.09
N GLY A 189 -8.38 0.38 13.67
CA GLY A 189 -7.93 1.71 14.08
C GLY A 189 -6.97 2.37 13.09
N PRO A 190 -6.51 3.61 13.38
CA PRO A 190 -5.53 4.32 12.55
C PRO A 190 -4.24 3.52 12.29
N ARG A 191 -3.77 2.74 13.28
CA ARG A 191 -2.60 1.85 13.12
C ARG A 191 -2.88 0.72 12.12
N ASP A 192 -4.06 0.11 12.19
CA ASP A 192 -4.48 -0.94 11.25
C ASP A 192 -4.67 -0.41 9.83
N TRP A 193 -5.21 0.82 9.68
CA TRP A 193 -5.35 1.45 8.36
C TRP A 193 -4.00 1.76 7.73
N LEU A 194 -3.04 2.24 8.53
CA LEU A 194 -1.67 2.47 8.07
C LEU A 194 -0.98 1.17 7.65
N LEU A 195 -1.13 0.10 8.44
CA LEU A 195 -0.64 -1.23 8.13
C LEU A 195 -1.29 -1.78 6.84
N ALA A 196 -2.60 -1.68 6.72
CA ALA A 196 -3.35 -2.08 5.54
C ALA A 196 -2.89 -1.35 4.29
N GLY A 197 -2.55 -0.06 4.39
CA GLY A 197 -1.97 0.71 3.30
C GLY A 197 -0.60 0.17 2.83
N GLN A 198 0.27 -0.19 3.77
CA GLN A 198 1.57 -0.77 3.46
C GLN A 198 1.42 -2.13 2.78
N ALA A 199 0.59 -3.01 3.35
CA ALA A 199 0.27 -4.31 2.79
C ALA A 199 -0.36 -4.20 1.38
N LEU A 200 -1.34 -3.31 1.22
CA LEU A 200 -1.99 -3.05 -0.06
C LEU A 200 -0.97 -2.62 -1.13
N GLN A 201 -0.07 -1.70 -0.79
CA GLN A 201 0.92 -1.23 -1.73
C GLN A 201 1.90 -2.34 -2.12
N ARG A 202 2.33 -3.17 -1.16
CA ARG A 202 3.18 -4.33 -1.44
C ARG A 202 2.48 -5.32 -2.38
N VAL A 203 1.25 -5.70 -2.07
CA VAL A 203 0.41 -6.57 -2.93
C VAL A 203 0.29 -6.00 -4.33
N LEU A 204 0.01 -4.71 -4.47
CA LEU A 204 -0.14 -4.08 -5.79
C LEU A 204 1.17 -4.08 -6.58
N LEU A 205 2.31 -3.84 -5.93
CA LEU A 205 3.63 -3.88 -6.58
C LEU A 205 4.01 -5.32 -6.98
N THR A 206 3.71 -6.31 -6.13
CA THR A 206 3.87 -7.73 -6.46
C THR A 206 3.00 -8.11 -7.66
N ALA A 207 1.71 -7.77 -7.65
CA ALA A 207 0.81 -8.00 -8.77
C ALA A 207 1.35 -7.39 -10.08
N THR A 208 1.85 -6.15 -10.01
CA THR A 208 2.45 -5.48 -11.18
C THR A 208 3.69 -6.24 -11.67
N ALA A 209 4.52 -6.77 -10.76
CA ALA A 209 5.70 -7.55 -11.12
C ALA A 209 5.35 -8.86 -11.86
N HIS A 210 4.18 -9.44 -11.58
CA HIS A 210 3.63 -10.57 -12.33
C HIS A 210 2.86 -10.16 -13.60
N GLY A 211 2.84 -8.87 -13.95
CA GLY A 211 2.12 -8.36 -15.11
C GLY A 211 0.60 -8.31 -14.94
N LEU A 212 0.09 -8.43 -13.71
CA LEU A 212 -1.33 -8.35 -13.40
C LEU A 212 -1.81 -6.89 -13.35
N ALA A 213 -3.02 -6.67 -13.85
CA ALA A 213 -3.79 -5.49 -13.55
C ALA A 213 -4.44 -5.67 -12.17
N ALA A 214 -4.26 -4.68 -11.29
CA ALA A 214 -4.86 -4.68 -9.96
C ALA A 214 -5.36 -3.29 -9.60
N ALA A 215 -6.59 -3.21 -9.10
CA ALA A 215 -7.21 -1.94 -8.71
C ALA A 215 -8.08 -2.10 -7.46
N PRO A 216 -8.13 -1.08 -6.58
CA PRO A 216 -9.13 -1.05 -5.51
C PRO A 216 -10.54 -1.17 -6.08
N PHE A 217 -11.28 -2.17 -5.62
CA PHE A 217 -12.67 -2.37 -5.98
C PHE A 217 -13.56 -1.44 -5.16
N ARG A 218 -14.53 -0.81 -5.83
CA ARG A 218 -15.49 0.07 -5.18
C ARG A 218 -16.91 -0.38 -5.46
N CYS A 219 -17.68 -0.51 -4.39
CA CYS A 219 -19.12 -0.67 -4.41
C CYS A 219 -19.69 0.33 -3.41
N ALA A 220 -20.70 1.10 -3.81
CA ALA A 220 -21.28 2.16 -2.98
C ALA A 220 -21.90 1.63 -1.68
N ASP A 221 -22.39 0.39 -1.71
CA ASP A 221 -23.02 -0.28 -0.58
C ASP A 221 -22.01 -1.03 0.32
N LEU A 222 -20.72 -1.04 -0.05
CA LEU A 222 -19.69 -1.76 0.69
C LEU A 222 -19.42 -1.12 2.04
N ARG A 223 -19.77 -1.82 3.12
CA ARG A 223 -19.54 -1.38 4.50
C ARG A 223 -18.27 -1.98 5.08
N LEU A 224 -17.13 -1.35 4.80
CA LEU A 224 -15.81 -1.72 5.32
C LEU A 224 -15.73 -1.55 6.86
N GLY A 225 -14.75 -2.21 7.49
CA GLY A 225 -14.52 -2.12 8.94
C GLY A 225 -15.34 -3.06 9.80
N ARG A 226 -16.23 -3.87 9.22
CA ARG A 226 -16.91 -4.92 9.99
C ARG A 226 -15.98 -6.10 10.20
N GLU A 227 -16.03 -6.67 11.40
CA GLU A 227 -15.30 -7.88 11.74
C GLU A 227 -15.85 -9.07 10.94
N GLY A 228 -14.93 -9.84 10.37
CA GLY A 228 -15.15 -11.10 9.69
C GLY A 228 -14.21 -12.18 10.24
N PRO A 229 -14.16 -13.36 9.61
CA PRO A 229 -13.39 -14.51 10.12
C PRO A 229 -11.86 -14.29 10.12
N PHE A 230 -11.38 -13.26 9.43
CA PHE A 230 -9.96 -12.88 9.33
C PHE A 230 -9.66 -11.51 9.97
N GLY A 231 -10.58 -10.99 10.78
CA GLY A 231 -10.52 -9.62 11.32
C GLY A 231 -11.35 -8.65 10.49
N HIS A 232 -10.94 -7.38 10.45
CA HIS A 232 -11.70 -6.32 9.80
C HIS A 232 -11.33 -6.17 8.33
N VAL A 233 -12.33 -6.17 7.45
CA VAL A 233 -12.12 -5.90 6.01
C VAL A 233 -11.69 -4.45 5.84
N GLN A 234 -10.49 -4.24 5.30
CA GLN A 234 -9.91 -2.92 5.07
C GLN A 234 -10.16 -2.40 3.66
N THR A 235 -10.04 -3.28 2.67
CA THR A 235 -10.29 -2.93 1.27
C THR A 235 -10.56 -4.17 0.43
N LEU A 236 -11.07 -3.96 -0.78
CA LEU A 236 -11.24 -4.96 -1.81
C LEU A 236 -10.39 -4.61 -3.01
N LEU A 237 -9.88 -5.63 -3.70
CA LEU A 237 -9.15 -5.52 -4.94
C LEU A 237 -9.83 -6.35 -6.03
N SER A 238 -9.86 -5.79 -7.23
CA SER A 238 -10.05 -6.52 -8.47
C SER A 238 -8.66 -6.87 -9.03
N LEU A 239 -8.48 -8.14 -9.40
CA LEU A 239 -7.25 -8.76 -9.89
C LEU A 239 -7.51 -9.53 -11.19
N GLY A 240 -6.53 -9.53 -12.08
CA GLY A 240 -6.63 -10.22 -13.37
C GLY A 240 -5.42 -9.90 -14.24
N GLY A 241 -5.25 -10.69 -15.29
CA GLY A 241 -4.33 -10.38 -16.37
C GLY A 241 -4.73 -9.13 -17.17
N PRO A 242 -3.84 -8.70 -18.08
CA PRO A 242 -4.13 -7.66 -19.06
C PRO A 242 -5.13 -8.11 -20.13
#